data_AF-A0A5S6QU19-F1
#
_entry.id   AF-A0A5S6QU19-F1
#
_cell.length_a   1.000
_cell.length_b   1.000
_cell.length_c   1.000
_cell.angle_alpha   90.00
_cell.angle_beta   90.00
_cell.angle_gamma   90.00
#
_symmetry.space_group_name_H-M   'P 1'
#
loop_
_entity.id
_entity.type
_entity.pdbx_description
1 polymer ?
#
loop_
_entity_poly.entity_id
_entity_poly.type
_entity_poly.pdbx_seq_one_letter_code
_entity_poly.pdbx_strand_id
1 'polypeptide(L)'
;MLFMRGNELIPITFVLSFFVNQVAKRWWEIFLTIAWPDRAASFFSLYIKGADERGRMIRRTLVRYINLSTLFVLRDISTAVKKRFPTMEHLVHSGFITETELSIFNEKVATYDSVYMFWLPLQWACNLVTKAKKEERIESDLQYKAVMNEILAVRGKIGMLSMLDWVPVPLVYTQVVTIAVYSFFCLCLLSRQFSLDAGNLECINVPFFVILEFIFYIGLLKVAQVLLNPFGEDDDDFELNYIIDRNMQLCYLIVDEYHGRVPPVGIAAGEARGDGVVTQRKASHRRTPFKPSTSELQIPLRLQAVVEQCVSMHKRMDGERPRMADVVSQVIRLRQIQQDSVKDNGSV
;
A
#
# COMPACT_ATOMS: atom_id res chain seq x y z
N MET A 1 24.80 0.13 -44.54
CA MET A 1 24.43 1.53 -44.22
C MET A 1 22.94 1.72 -43.87
N LEU A 2 21.98 1.27 -44.68
CA LEU A 2 20.53 1.48 -44.42
C LEU A 2 20.08 0.91 -43.05
N PHE A 3 20.45 -0.33 -42.74
CA PHE A 3 20.04 -1.00 -41.51
C PHE A 3 20.74 -0.47 -40.25
N MET A 4 21.97 0.05 -40.38
CA MET A 4 22.66 0.70 -39.25
C MET A 4 22.02 2.05 -38.89
N ARG A 5 21.59 2.84 -39.89
CA ARG A 5 20.81 4.07 -39.64
C ARG A 5 19.44 3.78 -39.04
N GLY A 6 18.76 2.72 -39.49
CA GLY A 6 17.45 2.30 -38.92
C GLY A 6 17.50 1.95 -37.44
N ASN A 7 18.65 1.50 -36.93
CA ASN A 7 18.87 1.12 -35.54
C ASN A 7 18.84 2.33 -34.58
N GLU A 8 19.28 3.50 -35.06
CA GLU A 8 19.35 4.74 -34.27
C GLU A 8 17.99 5.48 -34.20
N LEU A 9 17.04 5.08 -35.06
CA LEU A 9 15.76 5.78 -35.25
C LEU A 9 14.63 5.29 -34.32
N ILE A 10 14.74 4.09 -33.71
CA ILE A 10 13.68 3.53 -32.88
C ILE A 10 14.03 3.74 -31.39
N PRO A 11 13.30 4.59 -30.64
CA PRO A 11 13.58 4.85 -29.22
C PRO A 11 13.03 3.73 -28.32
N ILE A 12 13.56 2.52 -28.47
CA ILE A 12 13.07 1.30 -27.82
C ILE A 12 13.20 1.40 -26.31
N THR A 13 14.30 1.98 -25.82
CA THR A 13 14.52 2.19 -24.40
C THR A 13 13.37 2.96 -23.76
N PHE A 14 12.84 3.99 -24.45
CA PHE A 14 11.73 4.80 -23.94
C PHE A 14 10.42 4.00 -23.92
N VAL A 15 10.07 3.37 -25.05
CA VAL A 15 8.83 2.59 -25.19
C VAL A 15 8.81 1.41 -24.21
N LEU A 16 9.93 0.69 -24.08
CA LEU A 16 10.07 -0.45 -23.19
C LEU A 16 10.04 -0.02 -21.72
N SER A 17 10.78 1.03 -21.33
CA SER A 17 10.80 1.51 -19.94
C SER A 17 9.43 1.98 -19.47
N PHE A 18 8.70 2.71 -20.33
CA PHE A 18 7.34 3.15 -20.02
C PHE A 18 6.39 1.94 -19.85
N PHE A 19 6.48 0.97 -20.75
CA PHE A 19 5.67 -0.24 -20.68
C PHE A 19 5.96 -1.05 -19.40
N VAL A 20 7.22 -1.29 -19.08
CA VAL A 20 7.63 -2.03 -17.88
C VAL A 20 7.16 -1.32 -16.62
N ASN A 21 7.34 0.01 -16.54
CA ASN A 21 6.88 0.79 -15.39
C ASN A 21 5.35 0.72 -15.22
N GLN A 22 4.59 0.78 -16.33
CA GLN A 22 3.15 0.66 -16.29
C GLN A 22 2.70 -0.73 -15.81
N VAL A 23 3.35 -1.80 -16.27
CA VAL A 23 3.05 -3.16 -15.82
C VAL A 23 3.44 -3.36 -14.35
N ALA A 24 4.64 -2.95 -13.95
CA ALA A 24 5.12 -3.08 -12.57
C ALA A 24 4.22 -2.31 -11.58
N LYS A 25 3.78 -1.11 -11.93
CA LYS A 25 2.84 -0.34 -11.13
C LYS A 25 1.52 -1.08 -10.95
N ARG A 26 0.97 -1.61 -12.05
CA ARG A 26 -0.28 -2.38 -12.01
C ARG A 26 -0.13 -3.67 -11.20
N TRP A 27 0.97 -4.40 -11.36
CA TRP A 27 1.30 -5.58 -10.56
C TRP A 27 1.28 -5.28 -9.06
N TRP A 28 1.91 -4.17 -8.66
CA TRP A 28 1.91 -3.73 -7.26
C TRP A 28 0.52 -3.31 -6.77
N GLU A 29 -0.26 -2.61 -7.60
CA GLU A 29 -1.64 -2.25 -7.28
C GLU A 29 -2.52 -3.49 -7.07
N ILE A 30 -2.35 -4.53 -7.89
CA ILE A 30 -3.04 -5.81 -7.71
C ILE A 30 -2.67 -6.41 -6.34
N PHE A 31 -1.36 -6.49 -6.02
CA PHE A 31 -0.89 -7.03 -4.74
C PHE A 31 -1.51 -6.31 -3.53
N LEU A 32 -1.54 -4.97 -3.54
CA LEU A 32 -2.12 -4.17 -2.46
C LEU A 32 -3.66 -4.29 -2.36
N THR A 33 -4.30 -4.67 -3.46
CA THR A 33 -5.75 -4.85 -3.56
C THR A 33 -6.19 -6.22 -3.01
N ILE A 34 -5.30 -7.21 -2.92
CA ILE A 34 -5.61 -8.49 -2.25
C ILE A 34 -6.18 -8.23 -0.85
N ALA A 35 -7.33 -8.85 -0.58
CA ALA A 35 -8.07 -8.64 0.65
C ALA A 35 -7.45 -9.43 1.81
N TRP A 36 -7.09 -8.72 2.88
CA TRP A 36 -6.61 -9.29 4.13
C TRP A 36 -7.69 -9.10 5.20
N PRO A 37 -8.35 -10.18 5.67
CA PRO A 37 -9.52 -10.10 6.55
C PRO A 37 -9.16 -9.84 8.02
N ASP A 38 -7.87 -9.75 8.37
CA ASP A 38 -7.32 -9.59 9.72
C ASP A 38 -8.01 -8.46 10.50
N ARG A 39 -8.16 -7.30 9.84
CA ARG A 39 -8.78 -6.11 10.43
C ARG A 39 -10.27 -6.34 10.70
N ALA A 40 -10.99 -6.89 9.72
CA ALA A 40 -12.40 -7.24 9.88
C ALA A 40 -12.61 -8.28 10.99
N ALA A 41 -11.79 -9.34 11.03
CA ALA A 41 -11.83 -10.35 12.08
C ALA A 41 -11.59 -9.76 13.47
N SER A 42 -10.66 -8.83 13.60
CA SER A 42 -10.39 -8.12 14.85
C SER A 42 -11.59 -7.30 15.32
N PHE A 43 -12.27 -6.60 14.40
CA PHE A 43 -13.49 -5.84 14.70
C PHE A 43 -14.65 -6.76 15.08
N PHE A 44 -14.79 -7.91 14.42
CA PHE A 44 -15.82 -8.90 14.77
C PHE A 44 -15.57 -9.50 16.15
N SER A 45 -14.32 -9.82 16.49
CA SER A 45 -13.95 -10.32 17.81
C SER A 45 -14.16 -9.25 18.89
N LEU A 46 -13.88 -7.98 18.60
CA LEU A 46 -14.01 -6.90 19.58
C LEU A 46 -15.47 -6.51 19.85
N TYR A 47 -16.28 -6.36 18.80
CA TYR A 47 -17.59 -5.70 18.92
C TYR A 47 -18.78 -6.66 18.97
N ILE A 48 -18.61 -7.93 18.60
CA ILE A 48 -19.69 -8.92 18.65
C ILE A 48 -19.54 -9.77 19.90
N LYS A 49 -20.32 -9.42 20.92
CA LYS A 49 -20.24 -10.05 22.24
C LYS A 49 -20.93 -11.42 22.28
N GLY A 50 -20.50 -12.24 23.25
CA GLY A 50 -21.07 -13.55 23.53
C GLY A 50 -20.00 -14.63 23.57
N ALA A 51 -19.79 -15.20 24.76
CA ALA A 51 -18.97 -16.40 24.97
C ALA A 51 -19.77 -17.69 24.73
N ASP A 52 -21.08 -17.57 24.58
CA ASP A 52 -21.99 -18.65 24.25
C ASP A 52 -21.86 -19.08 22.78
N GLU A 53 -22.41 -20.26 22.48
CA GLU A 53 -22.33 -20.86 21.16
C GLU A 53 -22.90 -19.97 20.06
N ARG A 54 -23.98 -19.22 20.33
CA ARG A 54 -24.56 -18.30 19.35
C ARG A 54 -23.61 -17.17 18.99
N GLY A 55 -22.97 -16.53 19.97
CA GLY A 55 -21.99 -15.47 19.73
C GLY A 55 -20.78 -15.98 18.93
N ARG A 56 -20.28 -17.16 19.32
CA ARG A 56 -19.21 -17.86 18.59
C ARG A 56 -19.60 -18.14 17.13
N MET A 57 -20.80 -18.67 16.89
CA MET A 57 -21.27 -19.01 15.54
C MET A 57 -21.47 -17.78 14.67
N ILE A 58 -21.96 -16.66 15.20
CA ILE A 58 -22.07 -15.39 14.46
C ILE A 58 -20.68 -14.95 13.99
N ARG A 59 -19.70 -14.87 14.90
CA ARG A 59 -18.35 -14.42 14.56
C ARG A 59 -17.66 -15.32 13.55
N ARG A 60 -17.74 -16.65 13.73
CA ARG A 60 -17.19 -17.65 12.79
C ARG A 60 -17.84 -17.57 11.41
N THR A 61 -19.15 -17.33 11.35
CA THR A 61 -19.88 -17.22 10.08
C THR A 61 -19.53 -15.94 9.34
N LEU A 62 -19.35 -14.81 10.04
CA LEU A 62 -18.96 -13.54 9.42
C LEU A 62 -17.59 -13.61 8.74
N VAL A 63 -16.57 -14.15 9.43
CA VAL A 63 -15.25 -14.31 8.80
C VAL A 63 -15.30 -15.29 7.64
N ARG A 64 -16.11 -16.36 7.74
CA ARG A 64 -16.30 -17.32 6.65
C ARG A 64 -16.94 -16.68 5.43
N TYR A 65 -17.96 -15.82 5.60
CA TYR A 65 -18.58 -15.11 4.48
C TYR A 65 -17.63 -14.13 3.77
N ILE A 66 -16.79 -13.41 4.52
CA ILE A 66 -15.76 -12.56 3.91
C ILE A 66 -14.79 -13.42 3.10
N ASN A 67 -14.23 -14.46 3.71
CA ASN A 67 -13.27 -15.35 3.05
C ASN A 67 -13.89 -16.07 1.85
N LEU A 68 -15.15 -16.47 1.93
CA LEU A 68 -15.89 -17.11 0.84
C LEU A 68 -16.04 -16.17 -0.37
N SER A 69 -16.38 -14.90 -0.14
CA SER A 69 -16.46 -13.90 -1.21
C SER A 69 -15.10 -13.64 -1.86
N THR A 70 -14.04 -13.54 -1.05
CA THR A 70 -12.66 -13.44 -1.57
C THR A 70 -12.30 -14.67 -2.40
N LEU A 71 -12.62 -15.86 -1.92
CA LEU A 71 -12.32 -17.12 -2.60
C LEU A 71 -13.07 -17.26 -3.93
N PHE A 72 -14.31 -16.80 -4.04
CA PHE A 72 -15.02 -16.79 -5.32
C PHE A 72 -14.24 -16.02 -6.39
N VAL A 73 -13.77 -14.81 -6.05
CA VAL A 73 -12.98 -13.99 -6.98
C VAL A 73 -11.62 -14.61 -7.24
N LEU A 74 -10.87 -14.99 -6.21
CA LEU A 74 -9.54 -15.60 -6.38
C LEU A 74 -9.58 -16.86 -7.23
N ARG A 75 -10.60 -17.71 -7.05
CA ARG A 75 -10.80 -18.91 -7.86
C ARG A 75 -11.05 -18.56 -9.32
N ASP A 76 -11.80 -17.51 -9.62
CA ASP A 76 -12.19 -17.20 -10.99
C ASP A 76 -11.12 -16.40 -11.77
N ILE A 77 -10.20 -15.71 -11.07
CA ILE A 77 -9.09 -14.97 -11.69
C ILE A 77 -7.76 -15.75 -11.71
N SER A 78 -7.55 -16.71 -10.81
CA SER A 78 -6.29 -17.46 -10.71
C SER A 78 -6.41 -18.91 -11.15
N THR A 79 -5.52 -19.32 -12.05
CA THR A 79 -5.45 -20.71 -12.52
C THR A 79 -5.05 -21.66 -11.39
N ALA A 80 -4.08 -21.27 -10.55
CA ALA A 80 -3.62 -22.07 -9.41
C ALA A 80 -4.76 -22.36 -8.41
N VAL A 81 -5.60 -21.35 -8.13
CA VAL A 81 -6.75 -21.51 -7.23
C VAL A 81 -7.89 -22.27 -7.91
N LYS A 82 -8.12 -22.04 -9.22
CA LYS A 82 -9.13 -22.78 -9.99
C LYS A 82 -8.83 -24.28 -10.06
N LYS A 83 -7.56 -24.68 -10.18
CA LYS A 83 -7.15 -26.09 -10.14
C LYS A 83 -7.39 -26.72 -8.77
N ARG A 84 -7.21 -25.96 -7.69
CA ARG A 84 -7.50 -26.42 -6.33
C ARG A 84 -9.00 -26.55 -6.05
N PHE A 85 -9.81 -25.62 -6.56
CA PHE A 85 -11.25 -25.61 -6.38
C PHE A 85 -12.00 -25.53 -7.73
N PRO A 86 -12.04 -26.61 -8.53
CA PRO A 86 -12.64 -26.55 -9.87
C PRO A 86 -14.15 -26.30 -9.86
N THR A 87 -14.86 -26.94 -8.91
CA THR A 87 -16.33 -26.86 -8.79
C THR A 87 -16.74 -26.23 -7.46
N MET A 88 -17.99 -25.74 -7.38
CA MET A 88 -18.53 -25.21 -6.11
C MET A 88 -18.59 -26.27 -5.01
N GLU A 89 -18.73 -27.55 -5.36
CA GLU A 89 -18.76 -28.66 -4.40
C GLU A 89 -17.42 -28.82 -3.65
N HIS A 90 -16.29 -28.51 -4.32
CA HIS A 90 -14.98 -28.50 -3.65
C HIS A 90 -14.93 -27.47 -2.50
N LEU A 91 -15.68 -26.37 -2.61
CA LEU A 91 -15.80 -25.37 -1.55
C LEU A 91 -16.62 -25.88 -0.36
N VAL A 92 -17.59 -26.76 -0.61
CA VAL A 92 -18.36 -27.44 0.44
C VAL A 92 -17.48 -28.42 1.18
N HIS A 93 -16.80 -29.31 0.46
CA HIS A 93 -15.90 -30.30 1.04
C HIS A 93 -14.74 -29.66 1.82
N SER A 94 -14.29 -28.48 1.40
CA SER A 94 -13.23 -27.73 2.07
C SER A 94 -13.75 -26.86 3.24
N GLY A 95 -15.06 -26.82 3.49
CA GLY A 95 -15.66 -26.13 4.63
C GLY A 95 -15.78 -24.60 4.48
N PHE A 96 -15.64 -24.04 3.27
CA PHE A 96 -15.82 -22.60 3.02
C PHE A 96 -17.31 -22.22 2.92
N ILE A 97 -18.13 -23.10 2.39
CA ILE A 97 -19.59 -22.91 2.24
C ILE A 97 -20.32 -24.17 2.70
N THR A 98 -21.49 -24.01 3.30
CA THR A 98 -22.35 -25.16 3.65
C THR A 98 -23.21 -25.58 2.45
N GLU A 99 -23.71 -26.81 2.46
CA GLU A 99 -24.61 -27.31 1.39
C GLU A 99 -25.86 -26.45 1.22
N THR A 100 -26.44 -25.99 2.34
CA THR A 100 -27.64 -25.14 2.32
C THR A 100 -27.36 -23.77 1.72
N GLU A 101 -26.23 -23.15 2.09
CA GLU A 101 -25.80 -21.88 1.49
C GLU A 101 -25.47 -22.03 0.01
N LEU A 102 -24.86 -23.15 -0.39
CA LEU A 102 -24.58 -23.42 -1.80
C LEU A 102 -25.89 -23.57 -2.60
N SER A 103 -26.89 -24.26 -2.07
CA SER A 103 -28.20 -24.38 -2.71
C SER A 103 -28.83 -23.00 -2.94
N ILE A 104 -28.81 -22.12 -1.93
CA ILE A 104 -29.33 -20.75 -2.05
C ILE A 104 -28.51 -19.95 -3.08
N PHE A 105 -27.19 -20.08 -3.06
CA PHE A 105 -26.30 -19.41 -4.01
C PHE A 105 -26.62 -19.81 -5.45
N ASN A 106 -26.73 -21.12 -5.72
CA ASN A 106 -27.01 -21.65 -7.05
C ASN A 106 -28.38 -21.21 -7.57
N GLU A 107 -29.41 -21.19 -6.73
CA GLU A 107 -30.74 -20.67 -7.09
C GLU A 107 -30.65 -19.21 -7.55
N LYS A 108 -29.90 -18.36 -6.84
CA LYS A 108 -29.75 -16.94 -7.19
C LYS A 108 -28.90 -16.72 -8.43
N VAL A 109 -27.84 -17.50 -8.61
CA VAL A 109 -27.03 -17.47 -9.84
C VAL A 109 -27.87 -17.87 -11.05
N ALA A 110 -28.71 -18.91 -10.93
CA ALA A 110 -29.60 -19.34 -12.02
C ALA A 110 -30.69 -18.31 -12.35
N THR A 111 -31.14 -17.55 -11.34
CA THR A 111 -32.16 -16.50 -11.53
C THR A 111 -31.58 -15.24 -12.20
N TYR A 112 -30.30 -14.94 -11.97
CA TYR A 112 -29.65 -13.70 -12.42
C TYR A 112 -28.31 -14.00 -13.12
N ASP A 113 -28.40 -14.59 -14.31
CA ASP A 113 -27.27 -15.04 -15.13
C ASP A 113 -26.27 -13.94 -15.52
N SER A 114 -26.75 -12.71 -15.71
CA SER A 114 -25.95 -11.55 -16.11
C SER A 114 -25.10 -10.94 -14.98
N VAL A 115 -25.28 -11.38 -13.74
CA VAL A 115 -24.65 -10.76 -12.57
C VAL A 115 -23.60 -11.69 -11.97
N TYR A 116 -22.36 -11.20 -11.87
CA TYR A 116 -21.31 -11.93 -11.15
C TYR A 116 -21.56 -11.89 -9.63
N MET A 117 -21.98 -13.02 -9.05
CA MET A 117 -22.52 -13.12 -7.69
C MET A 117 -21.47 -13.19 -6.55
N PHE A 118 -20.21 -12.80 -6.79
CA PHE A 118 -19.16 -12.82 -5.76
C PHE A 118 -19.53 -12.04 -4.48
N TRP A 119 -20.39 -11.03 -4.61
CA TRP A 119 -20.79 -10.11 -3.55
C TRP A 119 -21.88 -10.65 -2.62
N LEU A 120 -22.54 -11.76 -2.96
CA LEU A 120 -23.68 -12.29 -2.21
C LEU A 120 -23.31 -12.71 -0.77
N PRO A 121 -22.18 -13.41 -0.51
CA PRO A 121 -21.77 -13.70 0.87
C PRO A 121 -21.50 -12.44 1.70
N LEU A 122 -20.99 -11.36 1.09
CA LEU A 122 -20.80 -10.08 1.79
C LEU A 122 -22.14 -9.46 2.18
N GLN A 123 -23.16 -9.58 1.33
CA GLN A 123 -24.51 -9.14 1.68
C GLN A 123 -25.10 -9.98 2.83
N TRP A 124 -24.86 -11.29 2.84
CA TRP A 124 -25.23 -12.13 3.98
C TRP A 124 -24.50 -11.72 5.26
N ALA A 125 -23.23 -11.31 5.16
CA ALA A 125 -22.47 -10.78 6.29
C ALA A 125 -23.09 -9.49 6.83
N CYS A 126 -23.41 -8.52 5.97
CA CYS A 126 -24.12 -7.30 6.38
C CYS A 126 -25.43 -7.61 7.11
N ASN A 127 -26.25 -8.50 6.53
CA ASN A 127 -27.53 -8.89 7.12
C ASN A 127 -27.35 -9.62 8.47
N LEU A 128 -26.31 -10.45 8.60
CA LEU A 128 -25.98 -11.13 9.84
C LEU A 128 -25.53 -10.16 10.93
N VAL A 129 -24.78 -9.10 10.60
CA VAL A 129 -24.44 -8.02 11.54
C VAL A 129 -25.69 -7.27 11.98
N THR A 130 -26.61 -6.94 11.07
CA THR A 130 -27.90 -6.33 11.42
C THR A 130 -28.71 -7.23 12.34
N LYS A 131 -28.70 -8.55 12.10
CA LYS A 131 -29.35 -9.51 12.99
C LYS A 131 -28.68 -9.57 14.37
N ALA A 132 -27.35 -9.58 14.42
CA ALA A 132 -26.60 -9.55 15.68
C ALA A 132 -26.88 -8.27 16.49
N LYS A 133 -27.08 -7.13 15.83
CA LYS A 133 -27.51 -5.88 16.50
C LYS A 133 -28.91 -5.99 17.09
N LYS A 134 -29.86 -6.60 16.37
CA LYS A 134 -31.22 -6.87 16.89
C LYS A 134 -31.23 -7.88 18.04
N GLU A 135 -30.29 -8.83 18.03
CA GLU A 135 -30.04 -9.78 19.13
C GLU A 135 -29.23 -9.15 20.29
N GLU A 136 -29.06 -7.82 20.30
CA GLU A 136 -28.31 -7.06 21.33
C GLU A 136 -26.86 -7.53 21.55
N ARG A 137 -26.27 -8.22 20.56
CA ARG A 137 -24.85 -8.64 20.60
C ARG A 137 -23.87 -7.50 20.34
N ILE A 138 -24.38 -6.40 19.79
CA ILE A 138 -23.65 -5.18 19.48
C ILE A 138 -24.31 -4.04 20.25
N GLU A 139 -23.59 -3.45 21.19
CA GLU A 139 -24.17 -2.51 22.16
C GLU A 139 -24.46 -1.15 21.53
N SER A 140 -23.48 -0.59 20.83
CA SER A 140 -23.55 0.78 20.30
C SER A 140 -23.73 0.82 18.78
N ASP A 141 -24.44 1.83 18.28
CA ASP A 141 -24.57 2.08 16.85
C ASP A 141 -23.23 2.47 16.21
N LEU A 142 -22.31 3.05 17.00
CA LEU A 142 -20.95 3.32 16.55
C LEU A 142 -20.19 2.02 16.26
N GLN A 143 -20.32 1.01 17.12
CA GLN A 143 -19.72 -0.31 16.93
C GLN A 143 -20.34 -1.01 15.72
N TYR A 144 -21.65 -0.93 15.56
CA TYR A 144 -22.35 -1.46 14.38
C TYR A 144 -21.82 -0.83 13.09
N LYS A 145 -21.72 0.50 13.03
CA LYS A 145 -21.16 1.22 11.87
C LYS A 145 -19.72 0.84 11.60
N ALA A 146 -18.91 0.70 12.66
CA ALA A 146 -17.51 0.29 12.56
C ALA A 146 -17.38 -1.10 11.90
N VAL A 147 -18.14 -2.09 12.39
CA VAL A 147 -18.18 -3.45 11.82
C VAL A 147 -18.65 -3.43 10.36
N MET A 148 -19.70 -2.66 10.05
CA MET A 148 -20.24 -2.56 8.69
C MET A 148 -19.22 -1.96 7.71
N ASN A 149 -18.51 -0.91 8.13
CA ASN A 149 -17.48 -0.28 7.31
C ASN A 149 -16.34 -1.23 6.96
N GLU A 150 -15.95 -2.13 7.87
CA GLU A 150 -14.91 -3.13 7.57
C GLU A 150 -15.37 -4.13 6.51
N ILE A 151 -16.63 -4.59 6.56
CA ILE A 151 -17.20 -5.47 5.53
C ILE A 151 -17.21 -4.75 4.17
N LEU A 152 -17.63 -3.49 4.14
CA LEU A 152 -17.67 -2.68 2.92
C LEU A 152 -16.28 -2.34 2.38
N ALA A 153 -15.29 -2.14 3.24
CA ALA A 153 -13.90 -1.95 2.84
C ALA A 153 -13.35 -3.19 2.14
N VAL A 154 -13.63 -4.38 2.68
CA VAL A 154 -13.27 -5.65 2.03
C VAL A 154 -14.01 -5.83 0.70
N ARG A 155 -15.32 -5.49 0.64
CA ARG A 155 -16.09 -5.46 -0.61
C ARG A 155 -15.42 -4.59 -1.67
N GLY A 156 -14.97 -3.40 -1.30
CA GLY A 156 -14.28 -2.48 -2.22
C GLY A 156 -13.01 -3.09 -2.81
N LYS A 157 -12.19 -3.74 -1.96
CA LYS A 157 -10.98 -4.45 -2.40
C LYS A 157 -11.28 -5.60 -3.35
N ILE A 158 -12.21 -6.49 -2.99
CA ILE A 158 -12.59 -7.65 -3.82
C ILE A 158 -13.19 -7.19 -5.16
N GLY A 159 -14.01 -6.15 -5.14
CA GLY A 159 -14.57 -5.55 -6.36
C GLY A 159 -13.50 -4.93 -7.26
N MET A 160 -12.55 -4.19 -6.68
CA MET A 160 -11.42 -3.64 -7.43
C MET A 160 -10.55 -4.75 -8.04
N LEU A 161 -10.31 -5.84 -7.31
CA LEU A 161 -9.57 -6.99 -7.82
C LEU A 161 -10.23 -7.60 -9.06
N SER A 162 -11.56 -7.75 -9.02
CA SER A 162 -12.34 -8.25 -10.16
C SER A 162 -12.29 -7.29 -11.36
N MET A 163 -12.31 -5.98 -11.11
CA MET A 163 -12.20 -4.96 -12.16
C MET A 163 -10.81 -4.92 -12.79
N LEU A 164 -9.77 -5.10 -11.99
CA LEU A 164 -8.40 -5.21 -12.49
C LEU A 164 -8.30 -6.42 -13.41
N ASP A 165 -8.79 -7.60 -13.03
CA ASP A 165 -8.80 -8.77 -13.92
C ASP A 165 -9.60 -8.53 -15.22
N TRP A 166 -10.79 -7.95 -15.11
CA TRP A 166 -11.66 -7.69 -16.27
C TRP A 166 -11.06 -6.71 -17.28
N VAL A 167 -10.30 -5.71 -16.81
CA VAL A 167 -9.66 -4.70 -17.66
C VAL A 167 -8.13 -4.85 -17.59
N PRO A 168 -7.53 -5.72 -18.44
CA PRO A 168 -6.09 -5.88 -18.53
C PRO A 168 -5.42 -4.70 -19.25
N VAL A 169 -4.08 -4.70 -19.27
CA VAL A 169 -3.32 -3.76 -20.10
C VAL A 169 -3.76 -3.90 -21.56
N PRO A 170 -4.06 -2.80 -22.29
CA PRO A 170 -4.52 -2.89 -23.67
C PRO A 170 -3.59 -3.72 -24.53
N LEU A 171 -4.16 -4.68 -25.27
CA LEU A 171 -3.40 -5.62 -26.09
C LEU A 171 -2.46 -4.89 -27.06
N VAL A 172 -2.92 -3.79 -27.65
CA VAL A 172 -2.12 -2.96 -28.56
C VAL A 172 -0.81 -2.47 -27.94
N TYR A 173 -0.76 -2.18 -26.63
CA TYR A 173 0.49 -1.76 -25.98
C TYR A 173 1.49 -2.90 -25.94
N THR A 174 1.04 -4.10 -25.56
CA THR A 174 1.90 -5.30 -25.54
C THR A 174 2.42 -5.63 -26.93
N GLN A 175 1.58 -5.49 -27.96
CA GLN A 175 1.93 -5.78 -29.35
C GLN A 175 2.94 -4.77 -29.88
N VAL A 176 2.71 -3.47 -29.72
CA VAL A 176 3.60 -2.41 -30.20
C VAL A 176 5.00 -2.56 -29.59
N VAL A 177 5.09 -2.78 -28.28
CA VAL A 177 6.38 -2.94 -27.59
C VAL A 177 7.09 -4.20 -28.08
N THR A 178 6.38 -5.33 -28.21
CA THR A 178 6.96 -6.60 -28.69
C THR A 178 7.47 -6.47 -30.13
N ILE A 179 6.67 -5.87 -31.02
CA ILE A 179 7.06 -5.64 -32.42
C ILE A 179 8.27 -4.72 -32.49
N ALA A 180 8.32 -3.65 -31.69
CA ALA A 180 9.45 -2.73 -31.66
C ALA A 180 10.76 -3.43 -31.24
N VAL A 181 10.71 -4.20 -30.13
CA VAL A 181 11.88 -4.95 -29.64
C VAL A 181 12.31 -6.04 -30.62
N TYR A 182 11.37 -6.78 -31.20
CA TYR A 182 11.71 -7.87 -32.14
C TYR A 182 12.21 -7.34 -33.47
N SER A 183 11.63 -6.24 -33.97
CA SER A 183 12.09 -5.60 -35.22
C SER A 183 13.50 -5.04 -35.04
N PHE A 184 13.81 -4.46 -33.88
CA PHE A 184 15.17 -4.01 -33.55
C PHE A 184 16.18 -5.13 -33.59
N PHE A 185 15.89 -6.26 -32.95
CA PHE A 185 16.81 -7.40 -32.97
C PHE A 185 16.90 -8.06 -34.35
N CYS A 186 15.81 -8.07 -35.12
CA CYS A 186 15.85 -8.49 -36.53
C CYS A 186 16.82 -7.61 -37.34
N LEU A 187 16.76 -6.29 -37.17
CA LEU A 187 17.67 -5.35 -37.82
C LEU A 187 19.11 -5.49 -37.32
N CYS A 188 19.32 -5.71 -36.02
CA CYS A 188 20.65 -5.98 -35.44
C CYS A 188 21.27 -7.26 -36.01
N LEU A 189 20.48 -8.33 -36.18
CA LEU A 189 20.95 -9.59 -36.76
C LEU A 189 21.41 -9.46 -38.22
N LEU A 190 20.82 -8.55 -38.99
CA LEU A 190 21.21 -8.27 -40.37
C LEU A 190 22.34 -7.24 -40.48
N SER A 191 22.33 -6.22 -39.62
CA SER A 191 23.26 -5.08 -39.71
C SER A 191 24.61 -5.31 -39.04
N ARG A 192 24.66 -6.14 -37.99
CA ARG A 192 25.86 -6.40 -37.19
C ARG A 192 26.47 -7.78 -37.50
N GLN A 193 26.31 -8.25 -38.74
CA GLN A 193 27.02 -9.43 -39.23
C GLN A 193 28.50 -9.09 -39.47
N PHE A 194 29.40 -9.98 -39.07
CA PHE A 194 30.84 -9.82 -39.26
C PHE A 194 31.17 -9.55 -40.72
N SER A 195 31.77 -8.40 -41.02
CA SER A 195 32.37 -8.16 -42.34
C SER A 195 33.77 -8.78 -42.33
N LEU A 196 34.09 -9.58 -43.35
CA LEU A 196 35.34 -10.35 -43.48
C LEU A 196 36.61 -9.49 -43.67
N ASP A 197 36.51 -8.17 -43.59
CA ASP A 197 37.62 -7.27 -43.90
C ASP A 197 37.84 -6.22 -42.79
N ALA A 198 39.11 -6.07 -42.44
CA ALA A 198 39.74 -5.08 -41.56
C ALA A 198 39.71 -5.36 -40.04
N GLY A 199 40.81 -5.93 -39.54
CA GLY A 199 41.77 -5.29 -38.61
C GLY A 199 41.31 -4.70 -37.27
N ASN A 200 40.02 -4.75 -36.94
CA ASN A 200 39.46 -4.25 -35.70
C ASN A 200 39.34 -5.38 -34.67
N LEU A 201 39.34 -4.99 -33.39
CA LEU A 201 39.19 -5.89 -32.23
C LEU A 201 37.88 -6.72 -32.23
N GLU A 202 37.03 -6.53 -33.24
CA GLU A 202 35.79 -7.26 -33.50
C GLU A 202 36.01 -8.62 -34.20
N CYS A 203 37.26 -9.09 -34.33
CA CYS A 203 37.62 -10.45 -34.74
C CYS A 203 37.28 -11.55 -33.70
N ILE A 204 36.37 -11.29 -32.77
CA ILE A 204 35.78 -12.34 -31.93
C ILE A 204 34.57 -12.83 -32.70
N ASN A 205 34.57 -14.10 -33.16
CA ASN A 205 33.44 -14.76 -33.84
C ASN A 205 32.10 -14.77 -33.06
N VAL A 206 32.03 -14.05 -31.94
CA VAL A 206 30.89 -13.92 -31.03
C VAL A 206 30.61 -12.43 -30.81
N PRO A 207 29.40 -11.93 -31.15
CA PRO A 207 29.07 -10.51 -31.05
C PRO A 207 28.71 -10.13 -29.61
N PHE A 208 29.73 -10.01 -28.75
CA PHE A 208 29.57 -9.83 -27.29
C PHE A 208 28.62 -8.69 -26.89
N PHE A 209 28.80 -7.49 -27.45
CA PHE A 209 27.96 -6.33 -27.11
C PHE A 209 26.51 -6.49 -27.60
N VAL A 210 26.29 -7.18 -28.71
CA VAL A 210 24.93 -7.47 -29.21
C VAL A 210 24.22 -8.47 -28.30
N ILE A 211 24.95 -9.47 -27.80
CA ILE A 211 24.42 -10.43 -26.81
C ILE A 211 24.07 -9.70 -25.51
N LEU A 212 24.92 -8.79 -25.06
CA LEU A 212 24.66 -7.99 -23.86
C LEU A 212 23.41 -7.11 -24.05
N GLU A 213 23.31 -6.37 -25.16
CA GLU A 213 22.09 -5.61 -25.50
C GLU A 213 20.85 -6.50 -25.56
N PHE A 214 20.96 -7.70 -26.16
CA PHE A 214 19.88 -8.67 -26.21
C PHE A 214 19.40 -9.07 -24.82
N ILE A 215 20.31 -9.45 -23.92
CA ILE A 215 19.99 -9.80 -22.53
C ILE A 215 19.26 -8.65 -21.84
N PHE A 216 19.71 -7.41 -22.01
CA PHE A 216 19.06 -6.26 -21.38
C PHE A 216 17.66 -5.98 -21.92
N TYR A 217 17.48 -5.84 -23.24
CA TYR A 217 16.18 -5.47 -23.81
C TYR A 217 15.17 -6.62 -23.79
N ILE A 218 15.59 -7.85 -24.13
CA ILE A 218 14.69 -9.02 -24.04
C ILE A 218 14.43 -9.38 -22.59
N GLY A 219 15.45 -9.31 -21.72
CA GLY A 219 15.26 -9.52 -20.28
C GLY A 219 14.25 -8.54 -19.70
N LEU A 220 14.36 -7.25 -20.03
CA LEU A 220 13.41 -6.24 -19.56
C LEU A 220 11.99 -6.43 -20.15
N LEU A 221 11.88 -6.83 -21.42
CA LEU A 221 10.60 -7.24 -22.00
C LEU A 221 10.01 -8.46 -21.28
N LYS A 222 10.84 -9.44 -20.91
CA LYS A 222 10.42 -10.63 -20.17
C LYS A 222 9.94 -10.31 -18.77
N VAL A 223 10.60 -9.40 -18.06
CA VAL A 223 10.11 -8.88 -16.75
C VAL A 223 8.69 -8.36 -16.90
N ALA A 224 8.41 -7.53 -17.90
CA ALA A 224 7.07 -7.02 -18.13
C ALA A 224 6.06 -8.11 -18.55
N GLN A 225 6.49 -9.15 -19.26
CA GLN A 225 5.62 -10.26 -19.66
C GLN A 225 5.20 -11.13 -18.47
N VAL A 226 6.13 -11.46 -17.57
CA VAL A 226 5.86 -12.26 -16.35
C VAL A 226 4.93 -11.47 -15.43
N LEU A 227 5.21 -10.18 -15.20
CA LEU A 227 4.38 -9.34 -14.31
C LEU A 227 2.99 -8.99 -14.88
N LEU A 228 2.70 -9.34 -16.13
CA LEU A 228 1.45 -8.95 -16.80
C LEU A 228 0.23 -9.69 -16.23
N ASN A 229 0.42 -10.95 -15.84
CA ASN A 229 -0.60 -11.76 -15.18
C ASN A 229 -0.04 -12.44 -13.93
N PRO A 230 -0.16 -11.80 -12.75
CA PRO A 230 0.40 -12.34 -11.51
C PRO A 230 -0.43 -13.44 -10.84
N PHE A 231 -1.48 -13.93 -11.50
CA PHE A 231 -2.42 -14.93 -10.98
C PHE A 231 -2.20 -16.33 -11.59
N GLY A 232 -1.10 -16.51 -12.31
CA GLY A 232 -0.73 -17.76 -12.96
C GLY A 232 -0.11 -18.77 -12.00
N GLU A 233 0.91 -19.45 -12.52
CA GLU A 233 1.69 -20.49 -11.84
C GLU A 233 3.19 -20.33 -12.08
N ASP A 234 3.62 -19.14 -12.53
CA ASP A 234 5.04 -18.83 -12.65
C ASP A 234 5.67 -18.68 -11.25
N ASP A 235 6.99 -18.86 -11.14
CA ASP A 235 7.70 -18.84 -9.84
C ASP A 235 7.54 -17.51 -9.06
N ASP A 236 7.29 -16.40 -9.77
CA ASP A 236 7.12 -15.05 -9.20
C ASP A 236 5.65 -14.61 -9.07
N ASP A 237 4.70 -15.50 -9.39
CA ASP A 237 3.26 -15.21 -9.24
C ASP A 237 2.83 -15.19 -7.77
N PHE A 238 1.64 -14.64 -7.51
CA PHE A 238 1.14 -14.55 -6.14
C PHE A 238 0.75 -15.93 -5.60
N GLU A 239 1.27 -16.26 -4.42
CA GLU A 239 0.93 -17.46 -3.64
C GLU A 239 -0.47 -17.41 -3.02
N LEU A 240 -1.50 -17.37 -3.87
CA LEU A 240 -2.90 -17.17 -3.45
C LEU A 240 -3.45 -18.34 -2.63
N ASN A 241 -3.01 -19.57 -2.91
CA ASN A 241 -3.41 -20.75 -2.15
C ASN A 241 -2.97 -20.63 -0.68
N TYR A 242 -1.73 -20.20 -0.44
CA TYR A 242 -1.23 -19.92 0.91
C TYR A 242 -2.05 -18.80 1.59
N ILE A 243 -2.34 -17.71 0.87
CA ILE A 243 -3.11 -16.58 1.41
C ILE A 243 -4.51 -17.04 1.84
N ILE A 244 -5.19 -17.88 1.05
CA ILE A 244 -6.51 -18.43 1.37
C ILE A 244 -6.47 -19.23 2.68
N ASP A 245 -5.51 -20.15 2.81
CA ASP A 245 -5.40 -21.02 3.99
C ASP A 245 -5.03 -20.24 5.24
N ARG A 246 -4.03 -19.36 5.12
CA ARG A 246 -3.59 -18.46 6.19
C ARG A 246 -4.75 -17.60 6.67
N ASN A 247 -5.50 -17.00 5.76
CA ASN A 247 -6.60 -16.10 6.11
C ASN A 247 -7.73 -16.84 6.83
N MET A 248 -8.12 -18.02 6.35
CA MET A 248 -9.16 -18.81 6.99
C MET A 248 -8.74 -19.24 8.41
N GLN A 249 -7.52 -19.76 8.56
CA GLN A 249 -6.99 -20.19 9.84
C GLN A 249 -6.87 -19.02 10.83
N LEU A 250 -6.21 -17.93 10.43
CA LEU A 250 -6.00 -16.77 11.31
C LEU A 250 -7.34 -16.14 11.73
N CYS A 251 -8.29 -16.00 10.81
CA CYS A 251 -9.60 -15.48 11.14
C CYS A 251 -10.27 -16.29 12.24
N TYR A 252 -10.25 -17.63 12.17
CA TYR A 252 -10.83 -18.46 13.22
C TYR A 252 -10.09 -18.33 14.55
N LEU A 253 -8.75 -18.25 14.54
CA LEU A 253 -7.99 -18.00 15.76
C LEU A 253 -8.42 -16.69 16.43
N ILE A 254 -8.54 -15.59 15.67
CA ILE A 254 -8.88 -14.26 16.20
C ILE A 254 -10.30 -14.23 16.79
N VAL A 255 -11.28 -14.81 16.09
CA VAL A 255 -12.70 -14.64 16.45
C VAL A 255 -13.26 -15.74 17.36
N ASP A 256 -12.54 -16.84 17.51
CA ASP A 256 -12.95 -18.00 18.31
C ASP A 256 -11.96 -18.24 19.45
N GLU A 257 -10.77 -18.74 19.15
CA GLU A 257 -9.83 -19.23 20.16
C GLU A 257 -9.27 -18.11 21.06
N TYR A 258 -8.99 -16.94 20.49
CA TYR A 258 -8.46 -15.78 21.22
C TYR A 258 -9.52 -14.73 21.55
N HIS A 259 -10.81 -15.00 21.30
CA HIS A 259 -11.87 -14.06 21.62
C HIS A 259 -11.95 -13.79 23.13
N GLY A 260 -11.73 -12.55 23.53
CA GLY A 260 -11.81 -12.12 24.94
C GLY A 260 -10.73 -12.71 25.84
N ARG A 261 -9.71 -13.39 25.28
CA ARG A 261 -8.63 -14.00 26.06
C ARG A 261 -7.40 -13.09 26.06
N VAL A 262 -6.93 -12.75 27.25
CA VAL A 262 -5.69 -11.99 27.46
C VAL A 262 -4.81 -12.73 28.48
N PRO A 263 -3.48 -12.69 28.35
CA PRO A 263 -2.60 -13.13 29.42
C PRO A 263 -2.83 -12.32 30.71
N PRO A 264 -2.47 -12.87 31.88
CA PRO A 264 -2.54 -12.14 33.15
C PRO A 264 -1.76 -10.82 33.07
N VAL A 265 -2.39 -9.74 33.51
CA VAL A 265 -1.75 -8.41 33.58
C VAL A 265 -0.78 -8.40 34.75
N GLY A 266 0.50 -8.15 34.47
CA GLY A 266 1.57 -8.13 35.48
C GLY A 266 2.63 -7.06 35.18
N ILE A 267 3.55 -6.88 36.12
CA ILE A 267 4.68 -5.94 35.99
C ILE A 267 5.51 -6.33 34.76
N ALA A 268 5.85 -5.35 33.92
CA ALA A 268 6.61 -5.61 32.71
C ALA A 268 8.00 -6.12 33.07
N ALA A 269 8.46 -7.20 32.42
CA ALA A 269 9.79 -7.76 32.66
C ALA A 269 10.95 -6.76 32.45
N GLY A 270 10.69 -5.65 31.74
CA GLY A 270 11.64 -4.57 31.51
C GLY A 270 11.64 -3.44 32.54
N GLU A 271 10.59 -3.26 33.35
CA GLU A 271 10.53 -2.16 34.34
C GLU A 271 11.57 -2.31 35.45
N ALA A 272 11.97 -3.55 35.77
CA ALA A 272 12.99 -3.82 36.79
C ALA A 272 14.44 -3.58 36.31
N ARG A 273 14.66 -3.34 35.00
CA ARG A 273 16.00 -3.15 34.42
C ARG A 273 16.05 -1.79 33.72
N GLY A 274 16.45 -0.75 34.47
CA GLY A 274 16.61 0.62 33.97
C GLY A 274 17.53 0.77 32.76
N ASP A 275 18.38 -0.23 32.50
CA ASP A 275 19.10 -0.37 31.24
C ASP A 275 18.58 -1.60 30.49
N GLY A 276 17.94 -1.35 29.33
CA GLY A 276 17.52 -2.41 28.42
C GLY A 276 18.69 -3.35 28.08
N VAL A 277 18.44 -4.66 28.05
CA VAL A 277 19.48 -5.66 27.76
C VAL A 277 20.01 -5.44 26.34
N VAL A 278 21.22 -4.88 26.22
CA VAL A 278 21.91 -4.75 24.94
C VAL A 278 22.81 -5.96 24.75
N THR A 279 22.44 -6.83 23.81
CA THR A 279 23.33 -7.92 23.35
C THR A 279 24.64 -7.34 22.82
N GLN A 280 25.80 -7.93 23.15
CA GLN A 280 27.14 -7.43 22.79
C GLN A 280 27.28 -7.04 21.30
N ARG A 281 26.63 -7.77 20.38
CA ARG A 281 26.65 -7.49 18.94
C ARG A 281 25.96 -6.17 18.54
N LYS A 282 25.05 -5.65 19.38
CA LYS A 282 24.34 -4.37 19.20
C LYS A 282 25.03 -3.21 19.93
N ALA A 283 25.96 -3.47 20.85
CA ALA A 283 26.68 -2.43 21.58
C ALA A 283 27.55 -1.57 20.65
N SER A 284 28.17 -2.19 19.64
CA SER A 284 28.95 -1.51 18.60
C SER A 284 28.13 -0.66 17.62
N HIS A 285 26.81 -0.87 17.58
CA HIS A 285 25.87 -0.19 16.68
C HIS A 285 24.96 0.81 17.41
N ARG A 286 25.29 1.17 18.67
CA ARG A 286 24.50 2.11 19.45
C ARG A 286 24.67 3.52 18.85
N ARG A 287 23.73 3.91 17.99
CA ARG A 287 23.67 5.26 17.40
C ARG A 287 23.29 6.26 18.48
N THR A 288 23.75 7.50 18.32
CA THR A 288 23.25 8.62 19.11
C THR A 288 21.74 8.75 18.91
N PRO A 289 21.00 9.19 19.93
CA PRO A 289 19.57 9.45 19.78
C PRO A 289 19.31 10.39 18.60
N PHE A 290 18.26 10.11 17.84
CA PHE A 290 17.86 10.96 16.72
C PHE A 290 17.65 12.39 17.23
N LYS A 291 18.42 13.32 16.65
CA LYS A 291 18.25 14.76 16.84
C LYS A 291 17.84 15.36 15.48
N PRO A 292 16.69 16.07 15.38
CA PRO A 292 16.30 16.75 14.15
C PRO A 292 17.37 17.73 13.67
N SER A 293 17.47 17.97 12.37
CA SER A 293 18.55 18.76 11.74
C SER A 293 18.70 20.18 12.29
N THR A 294 17.67 20.74 12.89
CA THR A 294 17.66 22.09 13.47
C THR A 294 17.76 22.12 14.99
N SER A 295 17.80 20.97 15.68
CA SER A 295 17.72 20.94 17.15
C SER A 295 18.91 21.57 17.85
N GLU A 296 20.07 21.63 17.18
CA GLU A 296 21.28 22.27 17.68
C GLU A 296 21.59 23.58 16.93
N LEU A 297 20.71 24.00 16.01
CA LEU A 297 20.91 25.21 15.21
C LEU A 297 20.59 26.45 16.06
N GLN A 298 21.62 27.16 16.48
CA GLN A 298 21.46 28.46 17.14
C GLN A 298 21.23 29.54 16.08
N ILE A 299 20.01 30.08 16.02
CA ILE A 299 19.66 31.15 15.09
C ILE A 299 20.20 32.49 15.65
N PRO A 300 21.08 33.22 14.94
CA PRO A 300 21.56 34.54 15.37
C PRO A 300 20.41 35.53 15.57
N LEU A 301 20.47 36.37 16.60
CA LEU A 301 19.43 37.36 16.99
C LEU A 301 18.90 38.19 15.81
N ARG A 302 19.76 38.60 14.88
CA ARG A 302 19.38 39.37 13.67
C ARG A 302 18.44 38.63 12.71
N LEU A 303 18.38 37.30 12.78
CA LEU A 303 17.55 36.42 11.95
C LEU A 303 16.32 35.90 12.72
N GLN A 304 16.18 36.26 13.99
CA GLN A 304 15.03 35.86 14.81
C GLN A 304 13.85 36.80 14.50
N ALA A 305 12.84 36.27 13.81
CA ALA A 305 11.71 37.03 13.32
C ALA A 305 10.63 37.28 14.39
N VAL A 306 11.01 37.82 15.56
CA VAL A 306 10.14 38.30 16.68
C VAL A 306 10.11 37.39 17.94
N VAL A 307 10.69 37.90 19.02
CA VAL A 307 10.13 37.82 20.38
C VAL A 307 10.02 39.27 20.86
N GLU A 308 8.90 39.94 20.59
CA GLU A 308 8.56 41.16 21.33
C GLU A 308 8.25 40.72 22.76
N GLN A 309 9.19 40.93 23.69
CA GLN A 309 8.86 40.89 25.10
C GLN A 309 7.85 42.00 25.37
N CYS A 310 6.58 41.65 25.60
CA CYS A 310 5.67 42.52 26.35
C CYS A 310 6.30 42.72 27.73
N VAL A 311 7.13 43.75 27.88
CA VAL A 311 7.58 44.22 29.18
C VAL A 311 6.34 44.78 29.86
N SER A 312 5.73 43.97 30.73
CA SER A 312 4.77 44.44 31.71
C SER A 312 5.45 45.53 32.54
N MET A 313 5.14 46.79 32.21
CA MET A 313 5.46 47.94 33.05
C MET A 313 4.64 47.83 34.34
N HIS A 314 5.12 47.00 35.27
CA HIS A 314 4.67 46.99 36.66
C HIS A 314 5.81 47.53 37.53
N LYS A 315 6.17 48.80 37.30
CA LYS A 315 6.85 49.60 38.31
C LYS A 315 5.82 50.54 38.90
N ARG A 316 5.47 50.26 40.16
CA ARG A 316 4.87 51.23 41.08
C ARG A 316 5.62 52.55 40.95
N MET A 317 4.92 53.59 40.54
CA MET A 317 5.29 54.93 40.91
C MET A 317 4.05 55.60 41.47
N ASP A 318 4.19 55.92 42.76
CA ASP A 318 3.33 56.82 43.51
C ASP A 318 3.16 58.15 42.76
N GLY A 319 2.06 58.82 43.08
CA GLY A 319 1.44 59.86 42.26
C GLY A 319 2.37 60.96 41.73
N GLU A 320 2.42 61.08 40.41
CA GLU A 320 2.24 62.32 39.64
C GLU A 320 2.14 61.96 38.15
N ARG A 321 1.12 62.47 37.43
CA ARG A 321 1.04 62.26 35.97
C ARG A 321 2.16 63.07 35.30
N PRO A 322 3.00 62.48 34.44
CA PRO A 322 4.00 63.23 33.70
C PRO A 322 3.30 64.23 32.77
N ARG A 323 3.83 65.45 32.69
CA ARG A 323 3.23 66.51 31.87
C ARG A 323 3.42 66.15 30.40
N MET A 324 2.42 66.43 29.56
CA MET A 324 2.41 66.09 28.13
C MET A 324 3.64 66.61 27.38
N ALA A 325 4.29 67.67 27.88
CA ALA A 325 5.54 68.21 27.35
C ALA A 325 6.73 67.23 27.41
N ASP A 326 6.80 66.36 28.44
CA ASP A 326 7.90 65.40 28.62
C ASP A 326 7.76 64.20 27.66
N VAL A 327 6.53 63.81 27.37
CA VAL A 327 6.22 62.75 26.40
C VAL A 327 6.48 63.24 24.97
N VAL A 328 6.08 64.47 24.65
CA VAL A 328 6.30 65.06 23.32
C VAL A 328 7.80 65.27 23.05
N SER A 329 8.58 65.69 24.05
CA SER A 329 10.03 65.86 23.89
C SER A 329 10.77 64.53 23.73
N GLN A 330 10.32 63.43 24.36
CA GLN A 330 10.84 62.09 24.10
C GLN A 330 10.51 61.60 22.68
N VAL A 331 9.30 61.84 22.19
CA VAL A 331 8.89 61.43 20.82
C VAL A 331 9.67 62.21 19.75
N ILE A 332 9.94 63.50 19.99
CA ILE A 332 10.77 64.32 19.08
C ILE A 332 12.22 63.81 19.05
N ARG A 333 12.81 63.46 20.20
CA ARG A 333 14.15 62.85 20.25
C ARG A 333 14.23 61.54 19.48
N LEU A 334 13.22 60.68 19.61
CA LEU A 334 13.20 59.38 18.93
C LEU A 334 13.05 59.54 17.41
N ARG A 335 12.28 60.53 16.94
CA ARG A 335 12.20 60.83 15.50
C ARG A 335 13.49 61.41 14.93
N GLN A 336 14.24 62.21 15.70
CA GLN A 336 15.55 62.72 15.27
C GLN A 336 16.58 61.61 15.12
N ILE A 337 16.64 60.66 16.06
CA ILE A 337 17.52 59.48 15.96
C ILE A 337 17.18 58.63 14.72
N GLN A 338 15.90 58.51 14.39
CA GLN A 338 15.46 57.75 13.22
C GLN A 338 15.77 58.47 11.89
N GLN A 339 15.76 59.80 11.86
CA GLN A 339 16.15 60.59 10.68
C GLN A 339 17.66 60.64 10.48
N ASP A 340 18.46 60.70 11.56
CA ASP A 340 19.92 60.66 11.47
C ASP A 340 20.41 59.29 10.97
N SER A 341 19.76 58.20 11.37
CA SER A 341 20.07 56.85 10.87
C SER A 341 19.71 56.63 9.39
N VAL A 342 18.86 57.46 8.79
CA VAL A 342 18.52 57.39 7.36
C VAL A 342 19.51 58.19 6.51
N LYS A 343 20.20 59.20 7.08
CA LYS A 343 21.25 59.96 6.36
C LYS A 343 22.59 59.21 6.26
N ASP A 344 22.93 58.38 7.24
CA ASP A 344 24.17 57.58 7.23
C ASP A 344 24.12 56.36 6.28
N ASN A 345 22.94 55.95 5.81
CA ASN A 345 22.78 54.86 4.83
C ASN A 345 22.80 55.32 3.36
N GLY A 346 23.20 56.57 3.09
CA GLY A 346 23.29 57.15 1.74
C GLY A 346 24.66 57.07 1.05
N SER A 347 25.66 56.47 1.68
CA SER A 347 26.99 56.26 1.07
C SER A 347 27.59 54.93 1.49
N VAL A 348 27.25 53.87 0.75
CA VAL A 348 28.11 52.83 0.16
C VAL A 348 27.24 51.92 -0.70
#